data_AF-A0A5E3WUY6-F1
#
_entry.id   AF-A0A5E3WUY6-F1
#
_cell.length_a   1.000
_cell.length_b   1.000
_cell.length_c   1.000
_cell.angle_alpha   90.00
_cell.angle_beta   90.00
_cell.angle_gamma   90.00
#
_symmetry.space_group_name_H-M   'P 1'
#
loop_
_entity.id
_entity.type
_entity.pdbx_description
1 polymer ?
#
loop_
_entity_poly.entity_id
_entity_poly.type
_entity_poly.pdbx_seq_one_letter_code
_entity_poly.pdbx_strand_id
1 'polypeptide(L)'
;MLQPPSALELPAERIPLLTDPRIPTRPHPHSRPPRPAPKPVSFADPVDYLTDYHHLELDELHDMVSRTKGFFVRDWSLHLGWNNMRYIIEAAFIQAKLLNRTLVLPSFVYARACEYDIEVCADFIEVVNKTEALHTDQWAAVPPEQQMAFRVPISLMLNITRMREVHPTILTSDYLRLHDLPASLEASDGNWQRVAYHQHPNMFASPEHPRNPSLFVVANRWYDADKTIRVDRLSEDMIPRGGWVQGVGSGNGTGGHWSEQEETDISKNLRGSLNYAGVVNWPAAVHRLKRMEVAQRYDLDKDSEVIAALQENGWEAVHTFEAVRKLDLAKPVVEPILQAVPRSAIHPWREEYEHIDSDVLLLAGEIHNGRKPGSIRFTTREALEEFQHYVLHDMVPINAIQGLADRIAGRMRERTQERLWMGAHMRRGDFIIAGWVVDKDPENHLNTVKSHLEYGRNFLGGIEKVQPYTVPDIEPNLSLVLNDAPHPGDPFYLATDERDPDALKTFAEGGALRLADLLTMDDQRELGWPLMLTDIRALVDQEVLARSAYFSGSALSSVAGGIINMRAARGADRRTAYID
;
A
#
# COMPACT_ATOMS: atom_id res chain seq x y z
N MET A 1 -2.92 -20.21 2.82
CA MET A 1 -3.87 -19.09 2.74
C MET A 1 -5.14 -19.65 2.16
N LEU A 2 -6.29 -19.34 2.77
CA LEU A 2 -7.60 -19.70 2.25
C LEU A 2 -7.65 -19.38 0.74
N GLN A 3 -8.04 -20.37 -0.08
CA GLN A 3 -8.54 -20.06 -1.41
C GLN A 3 -9.63 -18.98 -1.23
N PRO A 4 -9.73 -17.97 -2.11
CA PRO A 4 -11.01 -17.28 -2.22
C PRO A 4 -12.05 -18.38 -2.43
N PRO A 5 -13.16 -18.42 -1.65
CA PRO A 5 -14.14 -19.46 -1.86
C PRO A 5 -14.56 -19.37 -3.32
N SER A 6 -14.33 -20.46 -4.06
CA SER A 6 -15.01 -20.68 -5.33
C SER A 6 -16.48 -20.43 -5.06
N ALA A 7 -17.12 -19.64 -5.90
CA ALA A 7 -18.55 -19.42 -5.89
C ALA A 7 -19.26 -20.73 -5.47
N LEU A 8 -19.84 -20.72 -4.27
CA LEU A 8 -20.72 -21.76 -3.80
C LEU A 8 -21.94 -21.73 -4.73
N GLU A 9 -21.93 -22.60 -5.74
CA GLU A 9 -23.15 -23.05 -6.40
C GLU A 9 -24.01 -23.72 -5.33
N LEU A 10 -24.95 -22.95 -4.76
CA LEU A 10 -26.03 -23.51 -3.97
C LEU A 10 -27.08 -24.10 -4.92
N PRO A 11 -27.59 -25.32 -4.64
CA PRO A 11 -28.56 -25.98 -5.50
C PRO A 11 -29.89 -25.24 -5.49
N ALA A 12 -30.44 -25.03 -6.69
CA ALA A 12 -31.75 -24.46 -6.91
C ALA A 12 -32.86 -25.43 -6.47
N GLU A 13 -33.32 -25.32 -5.22
CA GLU A 13 -34.55 -25.97 -4.78
C GLU A 13 -35.55 -24.97 -4.16
N ARG A 14 -36.49 -24.59 -5.03
CA ARG A 14 -37.93 -24.33 -4.81
C ARG A 14 -38.38 -23.97 -3.38
N ILE A 15 -38.73 -22.70 -3.17
CA ILE A 15 -39.74 -22.28 -2.19
C ILE A 15 -40.89 -21.60 -2.96
N PRO A 16 -42.17 -21.91 -2.69
CA PRO A 16 -43.29 -21.49 -3.53
C PRO A 16 -43.66 -20.02 -3.33
N LEU A 17 -43.88 -19.34 -4.46
CA LEU A 17 -44.57 -18.06 -4.56
C LEU A 17 -45.99 -18.16 -3.99
N LEU A 18 -46.27 -17.39 -2.94
CA LEU A 18 -47.62 -17.01 -2.53
C LEU A 18 -47.75 -15.50 -2.73
N THR A 19 -48.20 -15.11 -3.93
CA THR A 19 -48.70 -13.78 -4.23
C THR A 19 -50.19 -13.73 -3.87
N ASP A 20 -50.59 -12.92 -2.90
CA ASP A 20 -51.98 -12.49 -2.73
C ASP A 20 -52.18 -11.13 -3.41
N PRO A 21 -52.89 -11.05 -4.56
CA PRO A 21 -53.06 -9.80 -5.28
C PRO A 21 -54.37 -9.15 -4.85
N ARG A 22 -54.40 -8.49 -3.68
CA ARG A 22 -55.60 -7.75 -3.25
C ARG A 22 -55.35 -6.70 -2.15
N ILE A 23 -54.43 -5.76 -2.37
CA ILE A 23 -54.37 -4.51 -1.59
C ILE A 23 -54.24 -3.30 -2.56
N PRO A 24 -55.25 -2.42 -2.65
CA PRO A 24 -55.15 -1.21 -3.46
C PRO A 24 -54.30 -0.16 -2.72
N THR A 25 -53.11 0.13 -3.25
CA THR A 25 -52.26 1.23 -2.79
C THR A 25 -52.86 2.57 -3.24
N ARG A 26 -53.20 3.43 -2.27
CA ARG A 26 -53.58 4.83 -2.51
C ARG A 26 -52.35 5.63 -3.00
N PRO A 27 -52.52 6.59 -3.93
CA PRO A 27 -51.42 7.45 -4.35
C PRO A 27 -51.11 8.48 -3.26
N HIS A 28 -49.84 8.54 -2.83
CA HIS A 28 -49.31 9.68 -2.08
C HIS A 28 -49.10 10.85 -3.06
N PRO A 29 -49.72 12.01 -2.83
CA PRO A 29 -49.32 13.25 -3.50
C PRO A 29 -48.13 13.86 -2.75
N HIS A 30 -47.36 14.69 -3.47
CA HIS A 30 -46.14 15.42 -3.06
C HIS A 30 -44.82 14.82 -3.54
N SER A 31 -44.68 14.71 -4.87
CA SER A 31 -43.38 14.88 -5.51
C SER A 31 -42.88 16.31 -5.26
N ARG A 32 -41.84 16.45 -4.43
CA ARG A 32 -41.05 17.68 -4.41
C ARG A 32 -40.38 17.84 -5.79
N PRO A 33 -40.32 19.05 -6.37
CA PRO A 33 -39.58 19.27 -7.60
C PRO A 33 -38.11 18.88 -7.41
N PRO A 34 -37.45 18.35 -8.45
CA PRO A 34 -36.02 18.06 -8.40
C PRO A 34 -35.25 19.32 -8.00
N ARG A 35 -34.41 19.20 -6.98
CA ARG A 35 -33.49 20.26 -6.58
C ARG A 35 -32.62 20.59 -7.81
N PRO A 36 -32.45 21.86 -8.19
CA PRO A 36 -31.49 22.21 -9.23
C PRO A 36 -30.11 21.67 -8.83
N ALA A 37 -29.35 21.17 -9.80
CA ALA A 37 -27.99 20.72 -9.57
C ALA A 37 -27.23 21.81 -8.79
N PRO A 38 -26.58 21.47 -7.67
CA PRO A 38 -25.79 22.44 -6.92
C PRO A 38 -24.79 23.06 -7.90
N LYS A 39 -24.81 24.39 -7.98
CA LYS A 39 -23.78 25.11 -8.72
C LYS A 39 -22.44 24.75 -8.07
N PRO A 40 -21.41 24.33 -8.83
CA PRO A 40 -20.10 24.11 -8.26
C PRO A 40 -19.67 25.42 -7.62
N VAL A 41 -19.56 25.43 -6.30
CA VAL A 41 -18.95 26.53 -5.59
C VAL A 41 -17.47 26.41 -5.91
N SER A 42 -16.99 27.26 -6.81
CA SER A 42 -15.56 27.47 -7.00
C SER A 42 -15.04 28.15 -5.73
N PHE A 43 -14.74 27.33 -4.73
CA PHE A 43 -13.77 27.71 -3.72
C PHE A 43 -12.43 27.77 -4.46
N ALA A 44 -11.72 28.90 -4.37
CA ALA A 44 -10.27 28.85 -4.59
C ALA A 44 -9.73 27.69 -3.75
N ASP A 45 -8.97 26.78 -4.36
CA ASP A 45 -8.73 25.41 -3.88
C ASP A 45 -8.40 25.43 -2.38
N PRO A 46 -9.36 25.13 -1.48
CA PRO A 46 -9.24 25.40 -0.04
C PRO A 46 -8.32 24.39 0.66
N VAL A 47 -7.35 23.86 -0.08
CA VAL A 47 -6.49 22.74 0.24
C VAL A 47 -5.03 23.11 -0.02
N ASP A 48 -4.75 24.14 -0.82
CA ASP A 48 -3.38 24.59 -1.13
C ASP A 48 -2.56 24.91 0.13
N TYR A 49 -3.21 25.40 1.20
CA TYR A 49 -2.52 25.68 2.48
C TYR A 49 -2.23 24.42 3.31
N LEU A 50 -2.93 23.31 3.05
CA LEU A 50 -2.76 22.04 3.76
C LEU A 50 -1.62 21.23 3.16
N THR A 51 -1.40 21.40 1.87
CA THR A 51 -0.42 20.64 1.14
C THR A 51 0.82 21.49 0.90
N ASP A 52 2.00 20.96 1.20
CA ASP A 52 3.26 21.51 0.66
C ASP A 52 3.41 21.16 -0.83
N TYR A 53 2.30 21.03 -1.55
CA TYR A 53 2.28 20.61 -2.95
C TYR A 53 2.75 21.78 -3.81
N HIS A 54 3.97 21.67 -4.31
CA HIS A 54 4.50 22.62 -5.26
C HIS A 54 3.87 22.34 -6.62
N HIS A 55 2.89 23.15 -7.00
CA HIS A 55 2.38 23.17 -8.37
C HIS A 55 3.51 23.60 -9.29
N LEU A 56 3.99 22.66 -10.11
CA LEU A 56 5.04 22.95 -11.08
C LEU A 56 4.45 23.75 -12.23
N GLU A 57 5.15 24.81 -12.64
CA GLU A 57 4.84 25.48 -13.90
C GLU A 57 5.18 24.58 -15.09
N LEU A 58 4.63 24.88 -16.27
CA LEU A 58 4.82 24.05 -17.46
C LEU A 58 6.28 23.87 -17.86
N ASP A 59 7.07 24.93 -17.76
CA ASP A 59 8.51 24.88 -18.06
C ASP A 59 9.27 24.03 -17.04
N GLU A 60 8.90 24.10 -15.75
CA GLU A 60 9.50 23.27 -14.69
C GLU A 60 9.12 21.79 -14.84
N LEU A 61 7.86 21.51 -15.17
CA LEU A 61 7.41 20.17 -15.54
C LEU A 61 8.22 19.64 -16.71
N HIS A 62 8.38 20.45 -17.77
CA HIS A 62 9.12 20.05 -18.96
C HIS A 62 10.59 19.76 -18.64
N ASP A 63 11.27 20.65 -17.92
CA ASP A 63 12.66 20.45 -17.50
C ASP A 63 12.79 19.15 -16.69
N MET A 64 11.92 18.90 -15.71
CA MET A 64 11.96 17.68 -14.92
C MET A 64 11.76 16.41 -15.77
N VAL A 65 10.74 16.39 -16.64
CA VAL A 65 10.45 15.18 -17.45
C VAL A 65 11.46 14.97 -18.58
N SER A 66 12.13 16.02 -19.05
CA SER A 66 13.16 15.94 -20.10
C SER A 66 14.42 15.19 -19.65
N ARG A 67 14.61 15.02 -18.33
CA ARG A 67 15.76 14.32 -17.73
C ARG A 67 15.56 12.80 -17.60
N THR A 68 14.40 12.28 -17.99
CA THR A 68 14.05 10.85 -17.90
C THR A 68 13.81 10.26 -19.29
N LYS A 69 13.68 8.93 -19.38
CA LYS A 69 13.40 8.17 -20.61
C LYS A 69 11.91 8.18 -21.01
N GLY A 70 11.16 9.17 -20.56
CA GLY A 70 9.70 9.25 -20.71
C GLY A 70 8.96 8.85 -19.44
N PHE A 71 7.72 8.41 -19.58
CA PHE A 71 6.78 8.20 -18.49
C PHE A 71 6.62 6.72 -18.14
N PHE A 72 6.42 6.45 -16.85
CA PHE A 72 5.94 5.17 -16.33
C PHE A 72 4.58 5.38 -15.69
N VAL A 73 3.60 4.61 -16.16
CA VAL A 73 2.19 4.72 -15.76
C VAL A 73 1.64 3.33 -15.42
N ARG A 74 0.51 3.30 -14.71
CA ARG A 74 -0.20 2.07 -14.36
C ARG A 74 -1.70 2.24 -14.57
N ASP A 75 -2.40 1.12 -14.70
CA ASP A 75 -3.83 1.09 -14.42
C ASP A 75 -3.99 1.08 -12.89
N TRP A 76 -4.50 2.16 -12.31
CA TRP A 76 -4.58 2.38 -10.87
C TRP A 76 -5.88 1.81 -10.30
N SER A 77 -5.78 1.02 -9.24
CA SER A 77 -6.95 0.38 -8.63
C SER A 77 -7.67 1.28 -7.63
N LEU A 78 -8.25 2.37 -8.13
CA LEU A 78 -8.91 3.40 -7.32
C LEU A 78 -10.10 2.88 -6.49
N HIS A 79 -10.58 1.67 -6.78
CA HIS A 79 -11.60 0.97 -6.00
C HIS A 79 -11.13 0.47 -4.62
N LEU A 80 -9.81 0.40 -4.40
CA LEU A 80 -9.22 -0.08 -3.16
C LEU A 80 -9.10 1.02 -2.10
N GLY A 81 -9.03 0.62 -0.84
CA GLY A 81 -8.72 1.55 0.26
C GLY A 81 -7.30 2.12 0.18
N TRP A 82 -7.08 3.26 0.84
CA TRP A 82 -5.84 4.04 0.74
C TRP A 82 -4.56 3.23 0.93
N ASN A 83 -4.48 2.37 1.96
CA ASN A 83 -3.23 1.63 2.22
C ASN A 83 -2.87 0.64 1.11
N ASN A 84 -3.86 0.05 0.43
CA ASN A 84 -3.58 -0.80 -0.73
C ASN A 84 -3.10 0.04 -1.92
N MET A 85 -3.72 1.21 -2.14
CA MET A 85 -3.24 2.18 -3.12
C MET A 85 -1.81 2.65 -2.83
N ARG A 86 -1.47 2.91 -1.56
CA ARG A 86 -0.09 3.24 -1.14
C ARG A 86 0.89 2.15 -1.56
N TYR A 87 0.60 0.87 -1.32
CA TYR A 87 1.47 -0.23 -1.76
C TYR A 87 1.63 -0.33 -3.27
N ILE A 88 0.58 0.01 -4.03
CA ILE A 88 0.65 0.06 -5.50
C ILE A 88 1.57 1.20 -5.94
N ILE A 89 1.48 2.36 -5.29
CA ILE A 89 2.34 3.54 -5.52
C ILE A 89 3.79 3.22 -5.17
N GLU A 90 4.06 2.61 -4.01
CA GLU A 90 5.41 2.19 -3.59
C GLU A 90 6.05 1.27 -4.63
N ALA A 91 5.30 0.28 -5.15
CA ALA A 91 5.75 -0.60 -6.22
C ALA A 91 6.00 0.16 -7.53
N ALA A 92 5.09 1.06 -7.91
CA ALA A 92 5.23 1.85 -9.13
C ALA A 92 6.44 2.78 -9.10
N PHE A 93 6.74 3.33 -7.92
CA PHE A 93 7.86 4.23 -7.71
C PHE A 93 9.21 3.55 -7.97
N ILE A 94 9.45 2.38 -7.36
CA ILE A 94 10.69 1.65 -7.61
C ILE A 94 10.78 1.15 -9.05
N GLN A 95 9.66 0.75 -9.65
CA GLN A 95 9.60 0.34 -11.06
C GLN A 95 9.96 1.49 -12.01
N ALA A 96 9.44 2.70 -11.78
CA ALA A 96 9.75 3.89 -12.57
C ALA A 96 11.22 4.28 -12.42
N LYS A 97 11.74 4.26 -11.19
CA LYS A 97 13.12 4.60 -10.87
C LYS A 97 14.12 3.65 -11.55
N LEU A 98 13.88 2.34 -11.49
CA LEU A 98 14.72 1.33 -12.15
C LEU A 98 14.80 1.51 -13.67
N LEU A 99 13.78 2.12 -14.29
CA LEU A 99 13.73 2.37 -15.73
C LEU A 99 14.17 3.80 -16.10
N ASN A 100 14.54 4.63 -15.12
CA ASN A 100 14.76 6.07 -15.28
C ASN A 100 13.62 6.75 -16.04
N ARG A 101 12.37 6.52 -15.63
CA ARG A 101 11.15 7.11 -16.21
C ARG A 101 10.43 7.96 -15.18
N THR A 102 9.82 9.06 -15.57
CA THR A 102 8.96 9.86 -14.68
C THR A 102 7.74 9.05 -14.26
N LEU A 103 7.53 8.88 -12.96
CA LEU A 103 6.32 8.24 -12.44
C LEU A 103 5.12 9.18 -12.61
N VAL A 104 4.01 8.66 -13.16
CA VAL A 104 2.74 9.41 -13.26
C VAL A 104 1.71 8.77 -12.34
N LEU A 105 1.34 9.49 -11.27
CA LEU A 105 0.33 9.08 -10.29
C LEU A 105 -1.06 9.59 -10.67
N PRO A 106 -2.15 8.94 -10.23
CA PRO A 106 -3.48 9.49 -10.44
C PRO A 106 -3.61 10.80 -9.66
N SER A 107 -4.32 11.79 -10.18
CA SER A 107 -4.48 13.08 -9.48
C SER A 107 -5.40 12.97 -8.26
N PHE A 108 -6.19 11.89 -8.18
CA PHE A 108 -7.12 11.64 -7.10
C PHE A 108 -7.19 10.15 -6.74
N VAL A 109 -7.73 9.89 -5.56
CA VAL A 109 -8.15 8.57 -5.07
C VAL A 109 -9.57 8.67 -4.50
N TYR A 110 -10.20 7.54 -4.20
CA TYR A 110 -11.51 7.55 -3.56
C TYR A 110 -11.42 7.23 -2.08
N ALA A 111 -11.93 8.13 -1.23
CA ALA A 111 -12.27 7.78 0.14
C ALA A 111 -13.59 7.02 0.16
N ARG A 112 -13.62 5.93 0.93
CA ARG A 112 -14.71 4.92 0.87
C ARG A 112 -15.93 5.31 1.69
N ALA A 113 -15.74 6.17 2.68
CA ALA A 113 -16.80 6.60 3.58
C ALA A 113 -16.51 7.99 4.16
N CYS A 114 -17.56 8.56 4.76
CA CYS A 114 -17.51 9.79 5.52
C CYS A 114 -17.98 9.52 6.96
N GLU A 115 -17.56 10.37 7.90
CA GLU A 115 -18.03 10.33 9.29
C GLU A 115 -19.47 10.85 9.42
N TYR A 116 -19.85 11.77 8.54
CA TYR A 116 -21.17 12.41 8.53
C TYR A 116 -22.04 11.82 7.43
N ASP A 117 -23.32 12.16 7.45
CA ASP A 117 -24.24 11.83 6.35
C ASP A 117 -23.68 12.30 5.01
N ILE A 118 -23.88 11.49 3.97
CA ILE A 118 -23.32 11.72 2.63
C ILE A 118 -23.65 13.13 2.12
N GLU A 119 -24.85 13.61 2.42
CA GLU A 119 -25.33 14.94 2.04
C GLU A 119 -24.46 16.06 2.62
N VAL A 120 -23.96 15.89 3.85
CA VAL A 120 -23.07 16.87 4.51
C VAL A 120 -21.71 16.86 3.83
N CYS A 121 -21.18 15.68 3.50
CA CYS A 121 -19.86 15.56 2.88
C CYS A 121 -19.88 16.02 1.41
N ALA A 122 -21.02 15.86 0.73
CA ALA A 122 -21.24 16.33 -0.64
C ALA A 122 -21.16 17.86 -0.79
N ASP A 123 -21.33 18.61 0.29
CA ASP A 123 -21.18 20.07 0.27
C ASP A 123 -19.70 20.50 0.15
N PHE A 124 -18.74 19.62 0.45
CA PHE A 124 -17.31 19.94 0.51
C PHE A 124 -16.47 19.23 -0.55
N ILE A 125 -16.90 18.06 -1.03
CA ILE A 125 -16.12 17.23 -1.94
C ILE A 125 -17.02 16.51 -2.94
N GLU A 126 -16.48 16.26 -4.13
CA GLU A 126 -17.16 15.51 -5.19
C GLU A 126 -17.50 14.09 -4.71
N VAL A 127 -18.80 13.80 -4.69
CA VAL A 127 -19.34 12.47 -4.43
C VAL A 127 -19.59 11.77 -5.74
N VAL A 128 -19.16 10.51 -5.83
CA VAL A 128 -19.37 9.65 -6.99
C VAL A 128 -20.08 8.37 -6.58
N ASN A 129 -20.90 7.83 -7.49
CA ASN A 129 -21.35 6.45 -7.38
C ASN A 129 -20.21 5.54 -7.84
N LYS A 130 -19.77 4.60 -6.99
CA LYS A 130 -18.67 3.67 -7.29
C LYS A 130 -18.94 2.79 -8.50
N THR A 131 -20.17 2.31 -8.68
CA THR A 131 -20.56 1.48 -9.84
C THR A 131 -20.34 2.25 -11.14
N GLU A 132 -20.75 3.53 -11.16
CA GLU A 132 -20.62 4.39 -12.33
C GLU A 132 -19.17 4.83 -12.55
N ALA A 133 -18.49 5.30 -11.50
CA ALA A 133 -17.13 5.83 -11.58
C ALA A 133 -16.09 4.76 -11.93
N LEU A 134 -16.27 3.54 -11.43
CA LEU A 134 -15.32 2.44 -11.59
C LEU A 134 -15.76 1.43 -12.65
N HIS A 135 -16.89 1.68 -13.32
CA HIS A 135 -17.46 0.85 -14.39
C HIS A 135 -17.61 -0.63 -13.99
N THR A 136 -18.15 -0.92 -12.80
CA THR A 136 -18.31 -2.28 -12.28
C THR A 136 -19.52 -2.44 -11.39
N ASP A 137 -20.21 -3.58 -11.51
CA ASP A 137 -21.43 -3.88 -10.75
C ASP A 137 -21.17 -4.37 -9.32
N GLN A 138 -19.92 -4.38 -8.86
CA GLN A 138 -19.54 -4.92 -7.54
C GLN A 138 -20.32 -4.30 -6.38
N TRP A 139 -20.70 -3.02 -6.48
CA TRP A 139 -21.47 -2.31 -5.45
C TRP A 139 -22.95 -2.16 -5.78
N ALA A 140 -23.43 -2.65 -6.92
CA ALA A 140 -24.83 -2.48 -7.33
C ALA A 140 -25.82 -3.13 -6.34
N ALA A 141 -25.39 -4.17 -5.62
CA ALA A 141 -26.20 -4.91 -4.66
C ALA A 141 -26.15 -4.38 -3.21
N VAL A 142 -25.24 -3.45 -2.89
CA VAL A 142 -25.19 -2.84 -1.55
C VAL A 142 -26.11 -1.63 -1.46
N PRO A 143 -26.56 -1.22 -0.26
CA PRO A 143 -27.40 -0.02 -0.10
C PRO A 143 -26.78 1.24 -0.74
N PRO A 144 -27.59 2.18 -1.27
CA PRO A 144 -27.11 3.35 -2.00
C PRO A 144 -26.02 4.15 -1.28
N GLU A 145 -26.13 4.28 0.04
CA GLU A 145 -25.15 4.97 0.87
C GLU A 145 -23.77 4.29 0.83
N GLN A 146 -23.74 2.96 0.73
CA GLN A 146 -22.52 2.18 0.58
C GLN A 146 -22.03 2.13 -0.87
N GLN A 147 -22.78 2.65 -1.83
CA GLN A 147 -22.35 2.79 -3.23
C GLN A 147 -21.57 4.08 -3.45
N MET A 148 -21.69 5.06 -2.56
CA MET A 148 -21.03 6.35 -2.72
C MET A 148 -19.55 6.30 -2.30
N ALA A 149 -18.75 7.15 -2.93
CA ALA A 149 -17.36 7.43 -2.56
C ALA A 149 -17.04 8.92 -2.79
N PHE A 150 -15.93 9.38 -2.22
CA PHE A 150 -15.53 10.79 -2.27
C PHE A 150 -14.22 10.93 -3.02
N ARG A 151 -14.18 11.78 -4.05
CA ARG A 151 -13.01 11.97 -4.91
C ARG A 151 -12.01 12.90 -4.23
N VAL A 152 -10.95 12.34 -3.65
CA VAL A 152 -9.94 13.05 -2.87
C VAL A 152 -8.71 13.33 -3.72
N PRO A 153 -8.23 14.58 -3.83
CA PRO A 153 -6.92 14.86 -4.42
C PRO A 153 -5.81 14.02 -3.75
N ILE A 154 -4.98 13.35 -4.54
CA ILE A 154 -3.94 12.47 -3.97
C ILE A 154 -2.92 13.26 -3.13
N SER A 155 -2.74 14.55 -3.44
CA SER A 155 -1.88 15.47 -2.70
C SER A 155 -2.31 15.67 -1.25
N LEU A 156 -3.57 15.36 -0.87
CA LEU A 156 -4.02 15.32 0.52
C LEU A 156 -3.58 14.06 1.27
N MET A 157 -3.27 12.99 0.54
CA MET A 157 -2.94 11.69 1.10
C MET A 157 -1.42 11.48 1.19
N LEU A 158 -0.66 12.10 0.29
CA LEU A 158 0.77 11.85 0.10
C LEU A 158 1.51 13.15 -0.25
N ASN A 159 2.68 13.35 0.33
CA ASN A 159 3.54 14.49 0.01
C ASN A 159 4.28 14.26 -1.31
N ILE A 160 3.65 14.64 -2.43
CA ILE A 160 4.21 14.47 -3.77
C ILE A 160 5.46 15.32 -3.99
N THR A 161 5.55 16.50 -3.38
CA THR A 161 6.75 17.36 -3.45
C THR A 161 7.97 16.63 -2.92
N ARG A 162 7.84 15.98 -1.75
CA ARG A 162 8.94 15.19 -1.18
C ARG A 162 9.32 14.00 -2.06
N MET A 163 8.35 13.31 -2.65
CA MET A 163 8.66 12.24 -3.61
C MET A 163 9.47 12.75 -4.83
N ARG A 164 9.19 13.97 -5.31
CA ARG A 164 9.91 14.58 -6.44
C ARG A 164 11.38 14.87 -6.13
N GLU A 165 11.73 15.09 -4.87
CA GLU A 165 13.12 15.34 -4.45
C GLU A 165 14.03 14.12 -4.72
N VAL A 166 13.46 12.91 -4.69
CA VAL A 166 14.21 11.66 -4.86
C VAL A 166 13.98 10.97 -6.21
N HIS A 167 12.86 11.25 -6.90
CA HIS A 167 12.59 10.75 -8.24
C HIS A 167 11.48 11.56 -8.95
N PRO A 168 11.65 11.94 -10.25
CA PRO A 168 10.63 12.65 -11.01
C PRO A 168 9.25 11.97 -10.94
N THR A 169 8.30 12.67 -10.32
CA THR A 169 6.94 12.20 -10.08
C THR A 169 5.94 13.30 -10.42
N ILE A 170 4.96 13.02 -11.26
CA ILE A 170 3.91 13.96 -11.66
C ILE A 170 2.52 13.34 -11.48
N LEU A 171 1.48 14.16 -11.56
CA LEU A 171 0.10 13.68 -11.59
C LEU A 171 -0.37 13.44 -13.03
N THR A 172 -1.43 12.66 -13.21
CA THR A 172 -2.08 12.50 -14.53
C THR A 172 -2.52 13.87 -15.06
N SER A 173 -3.02 14.76 -14.21
CA SER A 173 -3.37 16.14 -14.60
C SER A 173 -2.18 16.93 -15.14
N ASP A 174 -0.97 16.75 -14.59
CA ASP A 174 0.25 17.37 -15.10
C ASP A 174 0.63 16.79 -16.47
N TYR A 175 0.52 15.47 -16.64
CA TYR A 175 0.73 14.82 -17.94
C TYR A 175 -0.25 15.37 -18.98
N LEU A 176 -1.55 15.45 -18.65
CA LEU A 176 -2.57 15.99 -19.56
C LEU A 176 -2.25 17.45 -19.93
N ARG A 177 -1.85 18.27 -18.94
CA ARG A 177 -1.44 19.66 -19.17
C ARG A 177 -0.22 19.76 -20.10
N LEU A 178 0.80 18.90 -19.94
CA LEU A 178 1.96 18.83 -20.83
C LEU A 178 1.62 18.50 -22.29
N HIS A 179 0.44 17.93 -22.51
CA HIS A 179 -0.06 17.52 -23.82
C HIS A 179 -1.24 18.38 -24.30
N ASP A 180 -1.50 19.55 -23.69
CA ASP A 180 -2.65 20.40 -24.04
C ASP A 180 -3.98 19.63 -24.05
N LEU A 181 -4.15 18.74 -23.07
CA LEU A 181 -5.37 17.97 -22.83
C LEU A 181 -6.06 18.45 -21.55
N PRO A 182 -7.41 18.50 -21.51
CA PRO A 182 -8.13 18.96 -20.33
C PRO A 182 -8.02 17.94 -19.18
N ALA A 183 -7.87 18.41 -17.95
CA ALA A 183 -7.79 17.55 -16.76
C ALA A 183 -9.05 16.68 -16.55
N SER A 184 -10.22 17.11 -17.08
CA SER A 184 -11.46 16.32 -17.06
C SER A 184 -11.40 15.04 -17.90
N LEU A 185 -10.35 14.84 -18.70
CA LEU A 185 -10.09 13.60 -19.42
C LEU A 185 -9.54 12.50 -18.50
N GLU A 186 -9.09 12.84 -17.29
CA GLU A 186 -8.62 11.84 -16.33
C GLU A 186 -9.73 10.81 -16.03
N ALA A 187 -9.41 9.53 -16.21
CA ALA A 187 -10.37 8.44 -16.10
C ALA A 187 -10.75 8.22 -14.64
N SER A 188 -12.05 8.16 -14.37
CA SER A 188 -12.59 7.93 -13.02
C SER A 188 -12.23 6.56 -12.47
N ASP A 189 -12.00 5.57 -13.31
CA ASP A 189 -11.68 4.20 -12.91
C ASP A 189 -10.18 3.96 -12.65
N GLY A 190 -9.34 4.97 -12.90
CA GLY A 190 -7.88 4.90 -12.77
C GLY A 190 -7.16 4.22 -13.94
N ASN A 191 -7.87 3.78 -14.97
CA ASN A 191 -7.25 3.19 -16.15
C ASN A 191 -6.52 4.24 -16.97
N TRP A 192 -5.33 3.89 -17.47
CA TRP A 192 -4.62 4.75 -18.41
C TRP A 192 -5.34 4.76 -19.76
N GLN A 193 -5.77 5.94 -20.23
CA GLN A 193 -6.52 6.07 -21.48
C GLN A 193 -5.60 5.97 -22.69
N ARG A 194 -5.44 4.73 -23.17
CA ARG A 194 -4.51 4.31 -24.24
C ARG A 194 -4.65 5.08 -25.55
N VAL A 195 -5.83 5.65 -25.83
CA VAL A 195 -6.07 6.49 -27.03
C VAL A 195 -6.15 7.96 -26.64
N ALA A 196 -6.99 8.30 -25.66
CA ALA A 196 -7.30 9.70 -25.35
C ALA A 196 -6.09 10.50 -24.84
N TYR A 197 -5.18 9.87 -24.08
CA TYR A 197 -3.99 10.54 -23.52
C TYR A 197 -2.83 10.68 -24.50
N HIS A 198 -3.02 10.21 -25.74
CA HIS A 198 -1.98 10.14 -26.78
C HIS A 198 -2.38 10.92 -28.03
N GLN A 199 -3.38 11.80 -27.92
CA GLN A 199 -3.94 12.52 -29.07
C GLN A 199 -3.10 13.73 -29.50
N HIS A 200 -2.39 14.36 -28.57
CA HIS A 200 -1.65 15.60 -28.79
C HIS A 200 -0.16 15.42 -28.48
N PRO A 201 0.75 16.09 -29.22
CA PRO A 201 2.17 16.09 -28.91
C PRO A 201 2.43 16.79 -27.57
N ASN A 202 3.65 16.63 -27.04
CA ASN A 202 4.08 17.47 -25.92
C ASN A 202 4.08 18.94 -26.37
N MET A 203 3.63 19.88 -25.54
CA MET A 203 3.57 21.31 -25.90
C MET A 203 4.94 21.91 -26.25
N PHE A 204 6.03 21.29 -25.76
CA PHE A 204 7.41 21.68 -26.06
C PHE A 204 8.01 20.91 -27.24
N ALA A 205 7.24 20.06 -27.92
CA ALA A 205 7.70 19.38 -29.12
C ALA A 205 8.02 20.39 -30.23
N SER A 206 9.06 20.10 -31.02
CA SER A 206 9.42 20.97 -32.15
C SER A 206 8.22 21.13 -33.09
N PRO A 207 7.82 22.37 -33.43
CA PRO A 207 6.74 22.64 -34.38
C PRO A 207 6.97 22.01 -35.76
N GLU A 208 8.22 21.73 -36.11
CA GLU A 208 8.60 21.12 -37.39
C GLU A 208 8.33 19.61 -37.42
N HIS A 209 8.29 18.95 -36.25
CA HIS A 209 8.12 17.51 -36.13
C HIS A 209 7.23 17.15 -34.92
N PRO A 210 5.95 17.59 -34.90
CA PRO A 210 5.04 17.25 -33.81
C PRO A 210 4.81 15.74 -33.82
N ARG A 211 5.15 15.07 -32.71
CA ARG A 211 4.91 13.65 -32.53
C ARG A 211 4.06 13.41 -31.29
N ASN A 212 2.97 12.68 -31.49
CA ASN A 212 2.16 12.20 -30.39
C ASN A 212 2.92 11.17 -29.54
N PRO A 213 2.67 11.10 -28.23
CA PRO A 213 3.31 10.12 -27.36
C PRO A 213 3.02 8.69 -27.82
N SER A 214 4.08 7.92 -28.02
CA SER A 214 4.02 6.48 -28.25
C SER A 214 3.77 5.72 -26.94
N LEU A 215 3.12 4.56 -27.04
CA LEU A 215 2.74 3.73 -25.89
C LEU A 215 3.28 2.31 -26.05
N PHE A 216 3.94 1.81 -25.01
CA PHE A 216 4.21 0.39 -24.83
C PHE A 216 3.42 -0.15 -23.63
N VAL A 217 2.72 -1.26 -23.81
CA VAL A 217 1.90 -1.87 -22.75
C VAL A 217 2.54 -3.17 -22.28
N VAL A 218 3.01 -3.18 -21.04
CA VAL A 218 3.35 -4.41 -20.31
C VAL A 218 2.04 -5.06 -19.85
N ALA A 219 1.60 -6.10 -20.56
CA ALA A 219 0.40 -6.83 -20.16
C ALA A 219 0.59 -7.48 -18.79
N ASN A 220 -0.49 -7.54 -17.99
CA ASN A 220 -0.47 -8.13 -16.65
C ASN A 220 0.13 -9.54 -16.64
N ARG A 221 -0.29 -10.39 -17.59
CA ARG A 221 0.22 -11.76 -17.78
C ARG A 221 1.71 -11.87 -18.11
N TRP A 222 2.35 -10.79 -18.56
CA TRP A 222 3.79 -10.73 -18.83
C TRP A 222 4.56 -10.32 -17.56
N TYR A 223 3.98 -9.40 -16.79
CA TYR A 223 4.52 -9.05 -15.48
C TYR A 223 4.43 -10.24 -14.51
N ASP A 224 3.31 -10.95 -14.57
CA ASP A 224 2.92 -12.01 -13.65
C ASP A 224 2.68 -13.34 -14.36
N ALA A 225 3.67 -13.80 -15.13
CA ALA A 225 3.62 -15.12 -15.72
C ALA A 225 3.79 -16.21 -14.64
N ASP A 226 3.17 -17.37 -14.86
CA ASP A 226 3.26 -18.50 -13.92
C ASP A 226 4.73 -18.87 -13.64
N LYS A 227 5.03 -19.10 -12.36
CA LYS A 227 6.38 -19.46 -11.84
C LYS A 227 7.47 -18.42 -12.09
N THR A 228 7.12 -17.16 -12.36
CA THR A 228 8.11 -16.09 -12.46
C THR A 228 8.38 -15.40 -11.13
N ILE A 229 9.65 -15.11 -10.89
CA ILE A 229 10.14 -14.33 -9.76
C ILE A 229 10.68 -13.02 -10.31
N ARG A 230 9.87 -11.96 -10.20
CA ARG A 230 10.27 -10.62 -10.59
C ARG A 230 11.34 -10.09 -9.63
N VAL A 231 12.48 -9.67 -10.18
CA VAL A 231 13.55 -8.98 -9.45
C VAL A 231 13.79 -7.57 -10.00
N ASP A 232 14.52 -6.75 -9.26
CA ASP A 232 14.93 -5.40 -9.67
C ASP A 232 15.79 -5.39 -10.95
N ARG A 233 16.94 -6.05 -10.91
CA ARG A 233 17.93 -6.14 -11.99
C ARG A 233 18.75 -7.41 -11.89
N LEU A 234 19.51 -7.78 -12.92
CA LEU A 234 20.53 -8.83 -12.81
C LEU A 234 21.87 -8.23 -12.37
N SER A 235 22.63 -8.98 -11.55
CA SER A 235 24.00 -8.61 -11.22
C SER A 235 24.97 -8.98 -12.35
N GLU A 236 26.09 -8.27 -12.44
CA GLU A 236 27.10 -8.46 -13.49
C GLU A 236 27.68 -9.88 -13.51
N ASP A 237 27.74 -10.56 -12.37
CA ASP A 237 28.19 -11.94 -12.23
C ASP A 237 27.09 -12.97 -12.54
N MET A 238 25.82 -12.63 -12.30
CA MET A 238 24.68 -13.52 -12.52
C MET A 238 24.42 -13.73 -14.02
N ILE A 239 24.58 -12.69 -14.84
CA ILE A 239 24.39 -12.74 -16.29
C ILE A 239 25.27 -13.83 -16.95
N PRO A 240 26.62 -13.80 -16.84
CA PRO A 240 27.47 -14.81 -17.46
C PRO A 240 27.33 -16.18 -16.79
N ARG A 241 27.11 -16.24 -15.46
CA ARG A 241 26.90 -17.51 -14.74
C ARG A 241 25.66 -18.25 -15.20
N GLY A 242 24.56 -17.53 -15.41
CA GLY A 242 23.30 -18.09 -15.88
C GLY A 242 23.16 -18.18 -17.40
N GLY A 243 24.04 -17.52 -18.15
CA GLY A 243 23.88 -17.33 -19.59
C GLY A 243 22.59 -16.58 -19.92
N TRP A 244 22.33 -15.45 -19.25
CA TRP A 244 21.22 -14.57 -19.64
C TRP A 244 21.47 -14.04 -21.05
N VAL A 245 20.49 -14.22 -21.93
CA VAL A 245 20.50 -13.70 -23.29
C VAL A 245 19.44 -12.62 -23.39
N GLN A 246 19.89 -11.39 -23.60
CA GLN A 246 19.01 -10.28 -23.94
C GLN A 246 18.31 -10.60 -25.27
N GLY A 247 16.99 -10.51 -25.28
CA GLY A 247 16.16 -10.75 -26.46
C GLY A 247 15.36 -9.50 -26.83
N VAL A 248 14.96 -9.41 -28.10
CA VAL A 248 13.86 -8.53 -28.47
C VAL A 248 12.59 -9.21 -27.97
N GLY A 249 11.78 -8.49 -27.19
CA GLY A 249 10.54 -9.01 -26.61
C GLY A 249 9.79 -9.91 -27.59
N SER A 250 9.76 -11.22 -27.34
CA SER A 250 8.91 -12.11 -28.14
C SER A 250 7.44 -11.78 -27.84
N GLY A 251 6.47 -12.35 -28.56
CA GLY A 251 5.03 -12.07 -28.34
C GLY A 251 4.51 -12.32 -26.91
N ASN A 252 5.35 -12.83 -26.01
CA ASN A 252 5.14 -12.97 -24.57
C ASN A 252 5.64 -11.78 -23.71
N GLY A 253 6.19 -10.72 -24.31
CA GLY A 253 6.63 -9.51 -23.61
C GLY A 253 7.92 -9.62 -22.79
N THR A 254 8.69 -10.71 -22.91
CA THR A 254 9.95 -10.89 -22.16
C THR A 254 11.15 -10.40 -22.98
N GLY A 255 11.88 -9.40 -22.48
CA GLY A 255 13.09 -8.86 -23.11
C GLY A 255 14.35 -9.74 -23.01
N GLY A 256 14.24 -11.00 -22.57
CA GLY A 256 15.35 -11.93 -22.49
C GLY A 256 14.96 -13.28 -21.91
N HIS A 257 15.92 -14.19 -21.83
CA HIS A 257 15.76 -15.52 -21.25
C HIS A 257 17.07 -16.08 -20.70
N TRP A 258 16.98 -17.04 -19.80
CA TRP A 258 18.13 -17.84 -19.35
C TRP A 258 18.43 -18.95 -20.34
N SER A 259 19.71 -19.24 -20.56
CA SER A 259 20.14 -20.43 -21.29
C SER A 259 19.69 -21.70 -20.56
N GLU A 260 19.37 -22.75 -21.32
CA GLU A 260 19.12 -24.06 -20.71
C GLU A 260 20.41 -24.59 -20.05
N GLN A 261 20.32 -24.94 -18.77
CA GLN A 261 21.41 -25.53 -18.00
C GLN A 261 20.95 -26.90 -17.47
N GLU A 262 21.86 -27.88 -17.48
CA GLU A 262 21.58 -29.18 -16.91
C GLU A 262 21.35 -29.04 -15.40
N GLU A 263 20.25 -29.61 -14.92
CA GLU A 263 19.88 -29.50 -13.53
C GLU A 263 20.70 -30.45 -12.64
N THR A 264 21.42 -29.87 -11.67
CA THR A 264 22.17 -30.66 -10.68
C THR A 264 21.23 -31.38 -9.70
N ASP A 265 21.70 -32.46 -9.07
CA ASP A 265 20.92 -33.15 -8.04
C ASP A 265 20.62 -32.27 -6.82
N ILE A 266 21.49 -31.28 -6.58
CA ILE A 266 21.26 -30.27 -5.55
C ILE A 266 20.04 -29.41 -5.91
N SER A 267 19.99 -28.92 -7.15
CA SER A 267 18.85 -28.14 -7.64
C SER A 267 17.54 -28.93 -7.58
N LYS A 268 17.54 -30.20 -8.04
CA LYS A 268 16.35 -31.06 -7.98
C LYS A 268 15.82 -31.20 -6.55
N ASN A 269 16.71 -31.35 -5.57
CA ASN A 269 16.32 -31.45 -4.16
C ASN A 269 15.71 -30.14 -3.63
N LEU A 270 16.31 -29.00 -3.96
CA LEU A 270 15.80 -27.68 -3.57
C LEU A 270 14.44 -27.38 -4.22
N ARG A 271 14.21 -27.80 -5.47
CA ARG A 271 12.90 -27.66 -6.13
C ARG A 271 11.77 -28.35 -5.36
N GLY A 272 12.06 -29.50 -4.74
CA GLY A 272 11.12 -30.20 -3.85
C GLY A 272 10.76 -29.43 -2.57
N SER A 273 11.43 -28.31 -2.28
CA SER A 273 11.17 -27.44 -1.12
C SER A 273 10.54 -26.10 -1.49
N LEU A 274 10.22 -25.87 -2.76
CA LEU A 274 9.54 -24.65 -3.21
C LEU A 274 8.17 -24.52 -2.52
N ASN A 275 7.91 -23.32 -2.01
CA ASN A 275 6.57 -22.97 -1.55
C ASN A 275 5.67 -22.58 -2.74
N TYR A 276 4.41 -22.22 -2.46
CA TYR A 276 3.45 -21.81 -3.49
C TYR A 276 3.89 -20.58 -4.31
N ALA A 277 4.77 -19.75 -3.76
CA ALA A 277 5.30 -18.57 -4.42
C ALA A 277 6.55 -18.86 -5.25
N GLY A 278 6.93 -20.14 -5.42
CA GLY A 278 8.09 -20.52 -6.23
C GLY A 278 9.43 -20.17 -5.59
N VAL A 279 9.51 -20.05 -4.26
CA VAL A 279 10.74 -19.74 -3.54
C VAL A 279 10.99 -20.72 -2.38
N VAL A 280 12.23 -20.80 -1.91
CA VAL A 280 12.59 -21.51 -0.66
C VAL A 280 12.98 -20.47 0.38
N ASN A 281 12.36 -20.53 1.56
CA ASN A 281 12.72 -19.65 2.68
C ASN A 281 14.17 -19.92 3.10
N TRP A 282 14.93 -18.88 3.43
CA TRP A 282 16.37 -19.00 3.70
C TRP A 282 16.74 -20.08 4.73
N PRO A 283 16.12 -20.16 5.92
CA PRO A 283 16.46 -21.21 6.88
C PRO A 283 16.19 -22.63 6.36
N ALA A 284 15.17 -22.79 5.51
CA ALA A 284 14.87 -24.07 4.89
C ALA A 284 15.91 -24.43 3.82
N ALA A 285 16.37 -23.46 3.03
CA ALA A 285 17.45 -23.67 2.05
C ALA A 285 18.75 -24.10 2.76
N VAL A 286 19.17 -23.37 3.80
CA VAL A 286 20.34 -23.72 4.62
C VAL A 286 20.21 -25.12 5.23
N HIS A 287 19.07 -25.43 5.85
CA HIS A 287 18.83 -26.74 6.46
C HIS A 287 18.89 -27.88 5.44
N ARG A 288 18.39 -27.66 4.21
CA ARG A 288 18.46 -28.66 3.14
C ARG A 288 19.90 -28.88 2.67
N LEU A 289 20.63 -27.80 2.36
CA LEU A 289 22.02 -27.88 1.92
C LEU A 289 22.91 -28.61 2.95
N LYS A 290 22.68 -28.38 4.26
CA LYS A 290 23.41 -29.07 5.34
C LYS A 290 23.22 -30.60 5.37
N ARG A 291 22.20 -31.12 4.69
CA ARG A 291 21.91 -32.57 4.61
C ARG A 291 22.40 -33.21 3.32
N MET A 292 23.14 -32.47 2.51
CA MET A 292 23.58 -32.86 1.17
C MET A 292 25.10 -32.85 1.10
N GLU A 293 25.68 -33.46 0.06
CA GLU A 293 27.14 -33.57 -0.10
C GLU A 293 27.83 -32.20 -0.20
N VAL A 294 27.10 -31.16 -0.62
CA VAL A 294 27.59 -29.76 -0.67
C VAL A 294 28.08 -29.26 0.70
N ALA A 295 27.57 -29.78 1.80
CA ALA A 295 28.03 -29.43 3.16
C ALA A 295 29.49 -29.86 3.43
N GLN A 296 30.07 -30.74 2.62
CA GLN A 296 31.50 -31.11 2.71
C GLN A 296 32.41 -30.09 2.02
N ARG A 297 31.86 -29.24 1.14
CA ARG A 297 32.59 -28.26 0.33
C ARG A 297 32.46 -26.82 0.84
N TYR A 298 31.34 -26.49 1.48
CA TYR A 298 31.00 -25.14 1.92
C TYR A 298 30.77 -25.09 3.42
N ASP A 299 31.20 -24.00 4.05
CA ASP A 299 30.88 -23.70 5.44
C ASP A 299 29.47 -23.08 5.54
N LEU A 300 28.45 -23.94 5.61
CA LEU A 300 27.04 -23.55 5.57
C LEU A 300 26.53 -22.86 6.86
N ASP A 301 27.43 -22.48 7.77
CA ASP A 301 27.14 -21.55 8.87
C ASP A 301 27.36 -20.08 8.46
N LYS A 302 27.94 -19.83 7.28
CA LYS A 302 28.15 -18.49 6.70
C LYS A 302 27.24 -18.26 5.50
N ASP A 303 26.47 -17.17 5.52
CA ASP A 303 25.55 -16.84 4.42
C ASP A 303 26.27 -16.73 3.06
N SER A 304 27.49 -16.21 3.01
CA SER A 304 28.28 -16.11 1.77
C SER A 304 28.58 -17.47 1.12
N GLU A 305 28.85 -18.49 1.94
CA GLU A 305 29.13 -19.86 1.49
C GLU A 305 27.85 -20.58 1.07
N VAL A 306 26.73 -20.30 1.74
CA VAL A 306 25.40 -20.76 1.32
C VAL A 306 25.03 -20.15 -0.04
N ILE A 307 25.26 -18.85 -0.23
CA ILE A 307 25.04 -18.16 -1.52
C ILE A 307 25.89 -18.80 -2.62
N ALA A 308 27.19 -19.02 -2.38
CA ALA A 308 28.07 -19.68 -3.35
C ALA A 308 27.59 -21.09 -3.72
N ALA A 309 27.18 -21.89 -2.71
CA ALA A 309 26.62 -23.22 -2.93
C ALA A 309 25.33 -23.19 -3.78
N LEU A 310 24.45 -22.21 -3.56
CA LEU A 310 23.24 -22.02 -4.36
C LEU A 310 23.59 -21.63 -5.81
N GLN A 311 24.50 -20.67 -5.98
CA GLN A 311 24.91 -20.13 -7.28
C GLN A 311 25.53 -21.19 -8.19
N GLU A 312 26.41 -22.05 -7.66
CA GLU A 312 26.98 -23.16 -8.42
C GLU A 312 25.95 -24.19 -8.87
N ASN A 313 24.77 -24.20 -8.25
CA ASN A 313 23.72 -25.17 -8.52
C ASN A 313 22.49 -24.58 -9.21
N GLY A 314 22.61 -23.41 -9.84
CA GLY A 314 21.52 -22.83 -10.63
C GLY A 314 20.46 -22.09 -9.80
N TRP A 315 20.79 -21.71 -8.57
CA TRP A 315 19.93 -20.92 -7.67
C TRP A 315 20.58 -19.58 -7.35
N GLU A 316 19.76 -18.61 -6.93
CA GLU A 316 20.24 -17.32 -6.48
C GLU A 316 19.60 -16.98 -5.14
N ALA A 317 20.32 -16.24 -4.30
CA ALA A 317 19.75 -15.60 -3.14
C ALA A 317 19.19 -14.23 -3.55
N VAL A 318 17.97 -13.93 -3.11
CA VAL A 318 17.31 -12.65 -3.35
C VAL A 318 16.79 -12.08 -2.05
N HIS A 319 16.80 -10.76 -1.95
CA HIS A 319 16.42 -9.98 -0.80
C HIS A 319 14.95 -9.55 -0.90
N THR A 320 14.25 -9.60 0.22
CA THR A 320 12.89 -9.09 0.37
C THR A 320 12.58 -8.83 1.85
N PHE A 321 11.31 -8.66 2.21
CA PHE A 321 10.88 -8.47 3.59
C PHE A 321 10.09 -9.66 4.13
N GLU A 322 10.24 -9.91 5.43
CA GLU A 322 9.49 -10.92 6.16
C GLU A 322 8.00 -10.60 6.13
N ALA A 323 7.20 -11.64 5.87
CA ALA A 323 5.76 -11.52 5.85
C ALA A 323 5.21 -11.56 7.28
N VAL A 324 4.29 -10.66 7.62
CA VAL A 324 3.66 -10.68 8.95
C VAL A 324 2.78 -11.91 9.06
N ARG A 325 3.06 -12.78 10.05
CA ARG A 325 2.39 -14.09 10.21
C ARG A 325 2.41 -14.95 8.94
N LYS A 326 3.47 -14.83 8.11
CA LYS A 326 3.59 -15.51 6.80
C LYS A 326 2.56 -15.06 5.77
N LEU A 327 1.95 -13.88 5.96
CA LEU A 327 0.99 -13.27 5.05
C LEU A 327 1.54 -11.92 4.55
N ASP A 328 1.62 -11.75 3.23
CA ASP A 328 2.08 -10.51 2.59
C ASP A 328 0.93 -9.49 2.41
N LEU A 329 -0.03 -9.44 3.36
CA LEU A 329 -1.17 -8.51 3.33
C LEU A 329 -0.82 -7.16 3.98
N ALA A 330 -0.06 -7.20 5.08
CA ALA A 330 0.39 -6.00 5.78
C ALA A 330 1.59 -5.32 5.07
N LYS A 331 2.42 -6.06 4.33
CA LYS A 331 3.56 -5.54 3.54
C LYS A 331 4.49 -4.51 4.25
N PRO A 332 4.84 -4.65 5.54
CA PRO A 332 5.82 -3.74 6.12
C PRO A 332 7.20 -3.98 5.50
N VAL A 333 8.02 -2.93 5.44
CA VAL A 333 9.37 -2.95 4.86
C VAL A 333 10.45 -2.92 5.95
N VAL A 334 10.22 -3.53 7.11
CA VAL A 334 11.06 -3.29 8.31
C VAL A 334 11.94 -4.47 8.74
N GLU A 335 11.65 -5.68 8.24
CA GLU A 335 12.40 -6.91 8.55
C GLU A 335 12.92 -7.54 7.25
N PRO A 336 14.12 -7.15 6.80
CA PRO A 336 14.76 -7.77 5.65
C PRO A 336 15.07 -9.26 5.83
N ILE A 337 14.89 -10.05 4.76
CA ILE A 337 15.21 -11.47 4.71
C ILE A 337 15.83 -11.86 3.37
N LEU A 338 16.43 -13.04 3.36
CA LEU A 338 16.82 -13.75 2.14
C LEU A 338 15.76 -14.80 1.75
N GLN A 339 15.66 -15.07 0.45
CA GLN A 339 14.97 -16.22 -0.11
C GLN A 339 15.88 -16.84 -1.19
N ALA A 340 15.86 -18.16 -1.32
CA ALA A 340 16.53 -18.85 -2.41
C ALA A 340 15.54 -19.11 -3.54
N VAL A 341 15.92 -18.78 -4.77
CA VAL A 341 15.07 -18.91 -5.96
C VAL A 341 15.82 -19.62 -7.10
N PRO A 342 15.13 -20.43 -7.92
CA PRO A 342 15.77 -20.99 -9.11
C PRO A 342 16.14 -19.85 -10.05
N ARG A 343 17.39 -19.82 -10.54
CA ARG A 343 17.84 -18.80 -11.49
C ARG A 343 16.93 -18.73 -12.72
N SER A 344 16.51 -19.90 -13.22
CA SER A 344 15.62 -20.02 -14.37
C SER A 344 14.25 -19.35 -14.19
N ALA A 345 13.85 -19.05 -12.95
CA ALA A 345 12.58 -18.38 -12.64
C ALA A 345 12.75 -16.86 -12.48
N ILE A 346 13.98 -16.33 -12.47
CA ILE A 346 14.25 -14.91 -12.27
C ILE A 346 13.92 -14.13 -13.54
N HIS A 347 13.06 -13.13 -13.40
CA HIS A 347 12.74 -12.18 -14.46
C HIS A 347 13.11 -10.76 -13.98
N PRO A 348 14.16 -10.15 -14.51
CA PRO A 348 14.57 -8.81 -14.10
C PRO A 348 13.64 -7.73 -14.67
N TRP A 349 13.21 -6.79 -13.85
CA TRP A 349 12.42 -5.64 -14.29
C TRP A 349 13.22 -4.73 -15.23
N ARG A 350 14.43 -4.37 -14.83
CA ARG A 350 15.30 -3.45 -15.58
C ARG A 350 15.67 -4.02 -16.94
N GLU A 351 16.30 -5.20 -16.99
CA GLU A 351 16.80 -5.75 -18.27
C GLU A 351 15.64 -6.08 -19.23
N GLU A 352 14.44 -6.43 -18.75
CA GLU A 352 13.30 -6.68 -19.63
C GLU A 352 12.69 -5.43 -20.26
N TYR A 353 12.79 -4.25 -19.63
CA TYR A 353 12.00 -3.08 -20.05
C TYR A 353 12.78 -1.77 -20.20
N GLU A 354 14.04 -1.67 -19.75
CA GLU A 354 14.83 -0.43 -19.85
C GLU A 354 15.10 0.00 -21.29
N HIS A 355 15.16 -0.95 -22.22
CA HIS A 355 15.43 -0.74 -23.64
C HIS A 355 14.19 -0.27 -24.44
N ILE A 356 13.02 -0.18 -23.81
CA ILE A 356 11.81 0.30 -24.46
C ILE A 356 11.90 1.81 -24.57
N ASP A 357 11.89 2.34 -25.80
CA ASP A 357 12.01 3.78 -26.09
C ASP A 357 10.65 4.48 -26.31
N SER A 358 9.53 3.82 -26.02
CA SER A 358 8.22 4.47 -26.08
C SER A 358 8.12 5.59 -25.05
N ASP A 359 7.44 6.67 -25.41
CA ASP A 359 7.27 7.85 -24.56
C ASP A 359 6.56 7.47 -23.25
N VAL A 360 5.58 6.57 -23.33
CA VAL A 360 4.85 6.03 -22.17
C VAL A 360 5.04 4.52 -22.10
N LEU A 361 5.43 4.02 -20.93
CA LEU A 361 5.43 2.60 -20.58
C LEU A 361 4.34 2.33 -19.54
N LEU A 362 3.31 1.59 -19.92
CA LEU A 362 2.17 1.24 -19.09
C LEU A 362 2.30 -0.19 -18.55
N LEU A 363 2.26 -0.36 -17.23
CA LEU A 363 1.99 -1.64 -16.62
C LEU A 363 0.48 -1.83 -16.43
N ALA A 364 -0.11 -2.73 -17.24
CA ALA A 364 -1.55 -2.91 -17.30
C ALA A 364 -2.10 -3.81 -16.20
N GLY A 365 -3.29 -3.45 -15.71
CA GLY A 365 -4.05 -4.20 -14.72
C GLY A 365 -3.48 -4.20 -13.29
N GLU A 366 -4.15 -4.97 -12.44
CA GLU A 366 -3.86 -5.05 -11.01
C GLU A 366 -2.81 -6.15 -10.70
N ILE A 367 -1.82 -5.83 -9.86
CA ILE A 367 -0.75 -6.75 -9.43
C ILE A 367 -0.42 -6.68 -7.92
N HIS A 368 -1.18 -5.98 -7.08
CA HIS A 368 -0.82 -5.80 -5.66
C HIS A 368 -0.95 -7.08 -4.82
N ASN A 369 -1.95 -7.91 -5.12
CA ASN A 369 -2.30 -9.07 -4.32
C ASN A 369 -1.26 -10.18 -4.40
N GLY A 370 -0.93 -10.77 -3.24
CA GLY A 370 -0.01 -11.92 -3.16
C GLY A 370 1.46 -11.62 -3.47
N ARG A 371 1.84 -10.34 -3.60
CA ARG A 371 3.21 -9.91 -3.88
C ARG A 371 3.95 -9.43 -2.64
N LYS A 372 5.28 -9.52 -2.70
CA LYS A 372 6.18 -8.84 -1.75
C LYS A 372 6.07 -7.31 -1.85
N PRO A 373 6.51 -6.56 -0.82
CA PRO A 373 6.63 -5.10 -0.91
C PRO A 373 7.43 -4.68 -2.15
N GLY A 374 7.01 -3.61 -2.81
CA GLY A 374 7.58 -3.18 -4.10
C GLY A 374 7.14 -4.01 -5.32
N SER A 375 6.36 -5.08 -5.12
CA SER A 375 5.97 -6.06 -6.15
C SER A 375 7.13 -6.73 -6.88
N ILE A 376 8.34 -6.63 -6.32
CA ILE A 376 9.59 -7.21 -6.82
C ILE A 376 10.40 -7.77 -5.64
N ARG A 377 11.44 -8.53 -5.94
CA ARG A 377 12.54 -8.84 -5.00
C ARG A 377 13.79 -8.10 -5.44
N PHE A 378 14.77 -8.00 -4.55
CA PHE A 378 16.01 -7.27 -4.82
C PHE A 378 17.16 -8.26 -4.94
N THR A 379 18.02 -8.09 -5.93
CA THR A 379 19.21 -8.93 -6.11
C THR A 379 20.37 -8.54 -5.21
N THR A 380 20.30 -7.37 -4.57
CA THR A 380 21.32 -6.84 -3.68
C THR A 380 20.71 -6.31 -2.38
N ARG A 381 21.51 -6.27 -1.32
CA ARG A 381 21.10 -5.70 -0.03
C ARG A 381 20.88 -4.20 -0.15
N GLU A 382 21.76 -3.54 -0.89
CA GLU A 382 21.77 -2.09 -1.09
C GLU A 382 20.49 -1.62 -1.79
N ALA A 383 20.05 -2.32 -2.84
CA ALA A 383 18.79 -1.97 -3.52
C ALA A 383 17.55 -2.19 -2.64
N LEU A 384 17.56 -3.22 -1.78
CA LEU A 384 16.51 -3.42 -0.78
C LEU A 384 16.47 -2.25 0.23
N GLU A 385 17.62 -1.85 0.76
CA GLU A 385 17.75 -0.75 1.71
C GLU A 385 17.37 0.59 1.09
N GLU A 386 17.70 0.81 -0.18
CA GLU A 386 17.28 1.99 -0.94
C GLU A 386 15.76 2.05 -1.06
N PHE A 387 15.11 0.94 -1.43
CA PHE A 387 13.64 0.86 -1.44
C PHE A 387 13.02 1.06 -0.06
N GLN A 388 13.64 0.47 0.97
CA GLN A 388 13.25 0.66 2.37
C GLN A 388 13.32 2.15 2.75
N HIS A 389 14.36 2.87 2.35
CA HIS A 389 14.49 4.31 2.57
C HIS A 389 13.35 5.09 1.92
N TYR A 390 13.03 4.82 0.64
CA TYR A 390 11.94 5.51 -0.06
C TYR A 390 10.59 5.36 0.63
N VAL A 391 10.24 4.15 1.06
CA VAL A 391 8.95 3.88 1.69
C VAL A 391 8.86 4.52 3.08
N LEU A 392 9.96 4.53 3.84
CA LEU A 392 9.96 5.00 5.23
C LEU A 392 10.13 6.51 5.34
N HIS A 393 10.87 7.12 4.43
CA HIS A 393 11.29 8.52 4.54
C HIS A 393 10.68 9.41 3.46
N ASP A 394 10.48 8.95 2.23
CA ASP A 394 10.10 9.84 1.11
C ASP A 394 8.61 9.78 0.75
N MET A 395 7.97 8.63 0.93
CA MET A 395 6.55 8.41 0.65
C MET A 395 5.68 8.62 1.90
N VAL A 396 5.71 9.82 2.44
CA VAL A 396 5.07 10.18 3.72
C VAL A 396 3.77 10.97 3.56
N PRO A 397 2.87 10.94 4.55
CA PRO A 397 1.70 11.83 4.58
C PRO A 397 2.09 13.31 4.58
N ILE A 398 1.16 14.19 4.21
CA ILE A 398 1.36 15.63 4.30
C ILE A 398 1.66 16.10 5.73
N ASN A 399 2.38 17.21 5.84
CA ASN A 399 2.81 17.76 7.13
C ASN A 399 1.63 18.08 8.06
N ALA A 400 0.50 18.53 7.52
CA ALA A 400 -0.70 18.80 8.30
C ALA A 400 -1.25 17.55 9.04
N ILE A 401 -1.19 16.37 8.41
CA ILE A 401 -1.59 15.10 9.04
C ILE A 401 -0.60 14.72 10.15
N GLN A 402 0.70 14.85 9.88
CA GLN A 402 1.74 14.55 10.86
C GLN A 402 1.64 15.48 12.09
N GLY A 403 1.45 16.79 11.86
CA GLY A 403 1.30 17.78 12.92
C GLY A 403 0.04 17.55 13.77
N LEU A 404 -1.08 17.17 13.16
CA LEU A 404 -2.27 16.76 13.89
C LEU A 404 -2.00 15.51 14.76
N ALA A 405 -1.32 14.51 14.20
CA ALA A 405 -0.96 13.31 14.96
C ALA A 405 -0.03 13.62 16.15
N ASP A 406 0.90 14.56 16.01
CA ASP A 406 1.73 15.05 17.12
C ASP A 406 0.90 15.68 18.24
N ARG A 407 -0.09 16.51 17.90
CA ARG A 407 -1.01 17.12 18.88
C ARG A 407 -1.85 16.07 19.60
N ILE A 408 -2.40 15.10 18.87
CA ILE A 408 -3.18 14.00 19.46
C ILE A 408 -2.30 13.14 20.38
N ALA A 409 -1.08 12.80 19.95
CA ALA A 409 -0.12 12.09 20.78
C ALA A 409 0.28 12.88 22.03
N GLY A 410 0.37 14.21 21.93
CA GLY A 410 0.53 15.12 23.07
C GLY A 410 -0.61 15.00 24.07
N ARG A 411 -1.87 15.03 23.60
CA ARG A 411 -3.04 14.83 24.46
C ARG A 411 -3.07 13.42 25.07
N MET A 412 -2.60 12.39 24.37
CA MET A 412 -2.44 11.06 24.97
C MET A 412 -1.43 11.07 26.12
N ARG A 413 -0.29 11.76 25.98
CA ARG A 413 0.68 11.95 27.09
C ARG A 413 0.08 12.70 28.26
N GLU A 414 -0.70 13.75 28.02
CA GLU A 414 -1.40 14.47 29.08
C GLU A 414 -2.36 13.54 29.86
N ARG A 415 -3.08 12.66 29.15
CA ARG A 415 -3.99 11.68 29.76
C ARG A 415 -3.28 10.61 30.58
N THR A 416 -2.03 10.29 30.25
CA THR A 416 -1.16 9.38 31.01
C THR A 416 -0.21 10.11 31.93
N GLN A 417 -0.36 11.42 32.14
CA GLN A 417 0.51 12.25 32.97
C GLN A 417 2.00 12.09 32.61
N GLU A 418 2.31 12.20 31.31
CA GLU A 418 3.63 12.05 30.70
C GLU A 418 4.25 10.64 30.75
N ARG A 419 3.56 9.66 31.35
CA ARG A 419 3.93 8.25 31.19
C ARG A 419 3.81 7.82 29.73
N LEU A 420 4.51 6.76 29.39
CA LEU A 420 4.30 6.05 28.13
C LEU A 420 2.82 5.66 27.97
N TRP A 421 2.32 5.70 26.74
CA TRP A 421 0.96 5.29 26.40
C TRP A 421 0.99 4.23 25.29
N MET A 422 -0.04 3.40 25.22
CA MET A 422 -0.13 2.30 24.27
C MET A 422 -1.30 2.48 23.32
N GLY A 423 -1.25 1.82 22.19
CA GLY A 423 -2.31 1.92 21.20
C GLY A 423 -2.61 0.61 20.50
N ALA A 424 -3.81 0.52 19.93
CA ALA A 424 -4.24 -0.61 19.15
C ALA A 424 -4.98 -0.20 17.89
N HIS A 425 -4.85 -1.01 16.85
CA HIS A 425 -5.69 -0.96 15.66
C HIS A 425 -6.60 -2.19 15.63
N MET A 426 -7.90 -1.95 15.76
CA MET A 426 -8.94 -2.97 15.78
C MET A 426 -9.79 -2.88 14.52
N ARG A 427 -9.53 -3.75 13.54
CA ARG A 427 -10.30 -3.83 12.30
C ARG A 427 -11.57 -4.64 12.53
N ARG A 428 -12.73 -4.02 12.35
CA ARG A 428 -14.06 -4.63 12.54
C ARG A 428 -14.91 -4.49 11.30
N GLY A 429 -15.48 -3.31 11.05
CA GLY A 429 -16.33 -2.97 9.89
C GLY A 429 -16.69 -4.10 8.92
N ASP A 430 -16.12 -4.07 7.73
CA ASP A 430 -16.31 -5.11 6.68
C ASP A 430 -15.71 -6.48 7.06
N PHE A 431 -14.73 -6.51 7.96
CA PHE A 431 -14.11 -7.75 8.44
C PHE A 431 -15.08 -8.63 9.24
N ILE A 432 -16.12 -8.05 9.88
CA ILE A 432 -17.16 -8.83 10.56
C ILE A 432 -17.90 -9.70 9.52
N ILE A 433 -18.27 -9.09 8.38
CA ILE A 433 -19.00 -9.74 7.29
C ILE A 433 -18.07 -10.76 6.59
N ALA A 434 -16.81 -10.41 6.37
CA ALA A 434 -15.82 -11.29 5.76
C ALA A 434 -15.37 -12.45 6.69
N GLY A 435 -15.71 -12.41 7.98
CA GLY A 435 -15.26 -13.39 8.97
C GLY A 435 -13.76 -13.32 9.25
N TRP A 436 -13.16 -12.13 9.10
CA TRP A 436 -11.73 -11.86 9.30
C TRP A 436 -11.43 -11.17 10.64
N VAL A 437 -12.47 -10.82 11.41
CA VAL A 437 -12.31 -10.34 12.79
C VAL A 437 -11.79 -11.44 13.70
N VAL A 438 -10.94 -11.06 14.66
CA VAL A 438 -10.45 -11.94 15.72
C VAL A 438 -11.61 -12.50 16.54
N ASP A 439 -12.54 -11.63 16.93
CA ASP A 439 -13.82 -12.01 17.54
C ASP A 439 -14.94 -11.10 16.99
N LYS A 440 -16.10 -11.71 16.74
CA LYS A 440 -17.31 -11.01 16.31
C LYS A 440 -17.93 -10.21 17.45
N ASP A 441 -17.82 -10.68 18.68
CA ASP A 441 -18.28 -9.98 19.86
C ASP A 441 -17.35 -8.77 20.17
N PRO A 442 -17.87 -7.55 20.33
CA PRO A 442 -17.07 -6.37 20.64
C PRO A 442 -16.28 -6.50 21.95
N GLU A 443 -16.89 -7.03 23.01
CA GLU A 443 -16.27 -7.12 24.33
C GLU A 443 -15.11 -8.13 24.33
N ASN A 444 -15.31 -9.31 23.71
CA ASN A 444 -14.25 -10.31 23.57
C ASN A 444 -13.07 -9.82 22.72
N HIS A 445 -13.35 -9.09 21.63
CA HIS A 445 -12.29 -8.51 20.81
C HIS A 445 -11.52 -7.44 21.60
N LEU A 446 -12.22 -6.59 22.36
CA LEU A 446 -11.60 -5.62 23.26
C LEU A 446 -10.74 -6.29 24.33
N ASN A 447 -11.22 -7.37 24.95
CA ASN A 447 -10.46 -8.15 25.94
C ASN A 447 -9.19 -8.75 25.33
N THR A 448 -9.26 -9.22 24.09
CA THR A 448 -8.08 -9.70 23.35
C THR A 448 -7.06 -8.58 23.17
N VAL A 449 -7.50 -7.40 22.71
CA VAL A 449 -6.63 -6.21 22.59
C VAL A 449 -6.02 -5.84 23.94
N LYS A 450 -6.81 -5.79 25.02
CA LYS A 450 -6.32 -5.45 26.36
C LYS A 450 -5.29 -6.47 26.87
N SER A 451 -5.42 -7.75 26.54
CA SER A 451 -4.42 -8.76 26.92
C SER A 451 -3.07 -8.53 26.22
N HIS A 452 -3.08 -8.15 24.94
CA HIS A 452 -1.86 -7.76 24.22
C HIS A 452 -1.23 -6.49 24.82
N LEU A 453 -2.05 -5.51 25.19
CA LEU A 453 -1.57 -4.28 25.83
C LEU A 453 -1.03 -4.52 27.25
N GLU A 454 -1.60 -5.45 28.00
CA GLU A 454 -1.08 -5.85 29.31
C GLU A 454 0.30 -6.49 29.19
N TYR A 455 0.49 -7.38 28.21
CA TYR A 455 1.82 -7.91 27.87
C TYR A 455 2.80 -6.78 27.52
N GLY A 456 2.37 -5.84 26.67
CA GLY A 456 3.17 -4.69 26.27
C GLY A 456 3.58 -3.80 27.45
N ARG A 457 2.67 -3.54 28.38
CA ARG A 457 2.94 -2.79 29.62
C ARG A 457 4.02 -3.47 30.45
N ASN A 458 3.91 -4.78 30.66
CA ASN A 458 4.89 -5.56 31.42
C ASN A 458 6.26 -5.53 30.75
N PHE A 459 6.31 -5.62 29.42
CA PHE A 459 7.54 -5.48 28.65
C PHE A 459 8.17 -4.09 28.80
N LEU A 460 7.38 -3.02 28.66
CA LEU A 460 7.84 -1.63 28.81
C LEU A 460 8.36 -1.36 30.23
N GLY A 461 7.78 -1.97 31.27
CA GLY A 461 8.27 -1.84 32.64
C GLY A 461 9.66 -2.46 32.88
N GLY A 462 10.14 -3.32 31.98
CA GLY A 462 11.44 -3.98 32.07
C GLY A 462 12.39 -3.66 30.92
N ILE A 463 12.07 -2.68 30.07
CA ILE A 463 12.93 -2.34 28.94
C ILE A 463 14.14 -1.52 29.42
N GLU A 464 15.34 -2.08 29.27
CA GLU A 464 16.58 -1.38 29.64
C GLU A 464 17.29 -0.75 28.43
N LYS A 465 17.08 -1.33 27.24
CA LYS A 465 17.73 -0.91 25.99
C LYS A 465 16.78 -1.01 24.82
N VAL A 466 16.69 0.08 24.06
CA VAL A 466 15.96 0.16 22.79
C VAL A 466 16.73 -0.62 21.71
N GLN A 467 16.03 -1.54 21.05
CA GLN A 467 16.46 -2.26 19.86
C GLN A 467 15.58 -1.81 18.70
N PRO A 468 15.98 -0.80 17.94
CA PRO A 468 15.17 -0.36 16.83
C PRO A 468 15.15 -1.39 15.69
N TYR A 469 14.25 -1.19 14.73
CA TYR A 469 14.24 -1.96 13.48
C TYR A 469 15.52 -1.78 12.68
N THR A 470 15.87 -2.75 11.84
CA THR A 470 17.04 -2.63 10.95
C THR A 470 16.63 -1.89 9.67
N VAL A 471 16.54 -0.57 9.78
CA VAL A 471 16.17 0.36 8.70
C VAL A 471 17.23 1.48 8.59
N PRO A 472 17.40 2.14 7.43
CA PRO A 472 18.40 3.21 7.25
C PRO A 472 18.04 4.48 8.03
N ASP A 473 19.07 5.19 8.49
CA ASP A 473 18.99 6.58 8.99
C ASP A 473 18.02 6.80 10.17
N ILE A 474 17.94 5.83 11.08
CA ILE A 474 17.09 5.93 12.27
C ILE A 474 17.85 6.14 13.56
N GLU A 475 17.29 7.02 14.39
CA GLU A 475 17.73 7.20 15.77
C GLU A 475 16.81 6.42 16.71
N PRO A 476 17.34 5.61 17.64
CA PRO A 476 16.51 4.91 18.62
C PRO A 476 15.66 5.87 19.44
N ASN A 477 14.37 5.58 19.59
CA ASN A 477 13.48 6.37 20.42
C ASN A 477 13.75 6.12 21.92
N LEU A 478 14.62 6.94 22.52
CA LEU A 478 15.02 6.81 23.92
C LEU A 478 13.92 7.15 24.94
N SER A 479 12.80 7.76 24.52
CA SER A 479 11.67 7.98 25.44
C SER A 479 11.15 6.69 26.06
N LEU A 480 11.30 5.56 25.36
CA LEU A 480 10.89 4.23 25.85
C LEU A 480 11.62 3.79 27.13
N VAL A 481 12.81 4.33 27.40
CA VAL A 481 13.59 4.03 28.62
C VAL A 481 13.65 5.21 29.60
N LEU A 482 13.36 6.43 29.12
CA LEU A 482 13.41 7.64 29.94
C LEU A 482 12.09 7.92 30.67
N ASN A 483 10.97 7.52 30.09
CA ASN A 483 9.65 7.77 30.66
C ASN A 483 9.13 6.52 31.38
N ASP A 484 8.33 6.75 32.43
CA ASP A 484 7.70 5.68 33.19
C ASP A 484 6.74 4.87 32.31
N ALA A 485 6.70 3.55 32.55
CA ALA A 485 5.78 2.65 31.89
C ALA A 485 4.31 3.00 32.21
N PRO A 486 3.36 2.65 31.32
CA PRO A 486 1.94 2.91 31.58
C PRO A 486 1.47 2.19 32.84
N HIS A 487 0.58 2.80 33.62
CA HIS A 487 -0.04 2.15 34.77
C HIS A 487 -1.19 1.20 34.35
N PRO A 488 -1.56 0.23 35.21
CA PRO A 488 -2.83 -0.46 35.07
C PRO A 488 -3.99 0.55 35.11
N GLY A 489 -4.85 0.52 34.10
CA GLY A 489 -5.99 1.43 33.98
C GLY A 489 -5.71 2.77 33.29
N ASP A 490 -4.47 3.07 32.92
CA ASP A 490 -4.20 4.19 32.02
C ASP A 490 -4.96 4.00 30.70
N PRO A 491 -5.52 5.08 30.12
CA PRO A 491 -6.23 4.99 28.85
C PRO A 491 -5.27 4.61 27.71
N PHE A 492 -5.80 3.98 26.68
CA PHE A 492 -5.05 3.62 25.48
C PHE A 492 -5.73 4.15 24.23
N TYR A 493 -4.96 4.39 23.17
CA TYR A 493 -5.52 4.84 21.91
C TYR A 493 -6.08 3.67 21.09
N LEU A 494 -7.28 3.79 20.55
CA LEU A 494 -7.90 2.78 19.70
C LEU A 494 -8.29 3.37 18.34
N ALA A 495 -7.63 2.90 17.29
CA ALA A 495 -8.07 3.12 15.92
C ALA A 495 -8.98 1.96 15.49
N THR A 496 -10.19 2.26 15.04
CA THR A 496 -11.15 1.26 14.57
C THR A 496 -12.09 1.84 13.53
N ASP A 497 -12.53 1.00 12.60
CA ASP A 497 -13.59 1.30 11.64
C ASP A 497 -14.97 0.87 12.13
N GLU A 498 -15.10 0.48 13.40
CA GLU A 498 -16.39 0.23 14.05
C GLU A 498 -17.27 1.49 14.08
N ARG A 499 -18.57 1.26 13.90
CA ARG A 499 -19.60 2.31 13.84
C ARG A 499 -20.80 2.01 14.75
N ASP A 500 -20.95 0.78 15.22
CA ASP A 500 -22.01 0.42 16.16
C ASP A 500 -21.86 1.20 17.49
N PRO A 501 -22.82 2.06 17.87
CA PRO A 501 -22.76 2.84 19.10
C PRO A 501 -22.56 2.00 20.37
N ASP A 502 -23.13 0.79 20.43
CA ASP A 502 -23.02 -0.08 21.61
C ASP A 502 -21.62 -0.69 21.72
N ALA A 503 -21.05 -1.13 20.59
CA ALA A 503 -19.65 -1.55 20.53
C ALA A 503 -18.70 -0.41 20.90
N LEU A 504 -18.92 0.79 20.36
CA LEU A 504 -18.11 1.97 20.65
C LEU A 504 -18.19 2.40 22.12
N LYS A 505 -19.38 2.30 22.72
CA LYS A 505 -19.57 2.52 24.16
C LYS A 505 -18.80 1.49 24.99
N THR A 506 -18.88 0.22 24.61
CA THR A 506 -18.11 -0.87 25.25
C THR A 506 -16.61 -0.57 25.24
N PHE A 507 -16.09 -0.07 24.11
CA PHE A 507 -14.67 0.31 24.01
C PHE A 507 -14.31 1.49 24.94
N ALA A 508 -15.14 2.53 24.96
CA ALA A 508 -14.93 3.70 25.82
C ALA A 508 -14.97 3.33 27.31
N GLU A 509 -15.95 2.53 27.73
CA GLU A 509 -16.04 2.00 29.11
C GLU A 509 -14.85 1.10 29.48
N GLY A 510 -14.25 0.44 28.48
CA GLY A 510 -13.04 -0.36 28.65
C GLY A 510 -11.72 0.44 28.72
N GLY A 511 -11.77 1.77 28.61
CA GLY A 511 -10.61 2.67 28.70
C GLY A 511 -9.99 3.09 27.35
N ALA A 512 -10.67 2.81 26.23
CA ALA A 512 -10.21 3.23 24.92
C ALA A 512 -10.53 4.71 24.65
N LEU A 513 -9.54 5.46 24.15
CA LEU A 513 -9.70 6.78 23.57
C LEU A 513 -9.53 6.67 22.06
N ARG A 514 -10.43 7.29 21.29
CA ARG A 514 -10.38 7.30 19.83
C ARG A 514 -10.06 8.71 19.35
N LEU A 515 -9.80 8.84 18.04
CA LEU A 515 -9.60 10.13 17.39
C LEU A 515 -10.69 11.16 17.75
N ALA A 516 -11.96 10.76 17.70
CA ALA A 516 -13.09 11.64 18.01
C ALA A 516 -13.09 12.16 19.46
N ASP A 517 -12.52 11.40 20.40
CA ASP A 517 -12.47 11.75 21.82
C ASP A 517 -11.33 12.75 22.12
N LEU A 518 -10.39 12.93 21.16
CA LEU A 518 -9.19 13.74 21.30
C LEU A 518 -9.12 14.93 20.35
N LEU A 519 -9.93 14.95 19.29
CA LEU A 519 -10.03 16.09 18.37
C LEU A 519 -10.61 17.32 19.06
N THR A 520 -10.00 18.47 18.83
CA THR A 520 -10.51 19.78 19.26
C THR A 520 -11.08 20.54 18.08
N MET A 521 -11.81 21.64 18.35
CA MET A 521 -12.31 22.51 17.29
C MET A 521 -11.20 23.17 16.48
N ASP A 522 -10.04 23.45 17.09
CA ASP A 522 -8.91 24.03 16.38
C ASP A 522 -8.26 23.03 15.42
N ASP A 523 -8.19 21.74 15.81
CA ASP A 523 -7.75 20.69 14.87
C ASP A 523 -8.70 20.55 13.69
N GLN A 524 -10.02 20.63 13.95
CA GLN A 524 -11.04 20.57 12.91
C GLN A 524 -10.96 21.76 11.96
N ARG A 525 -10.59 22.94 12.46
CA ARG A 525 -10.37 24.13 11.63
C ARG A 525 -9.08 24.05 10.84
N GLU A 526 -8.03 23.50 11.42
CA GLU A 526 -6.71 23.42 10.79
C GLU A 526 -6.73 22.45 9.61
N LEU A 527 -7.14 21.19 9.80
CA LEU A 527 -7.18 20.24 8.69
C LEU A 527 -8.45 20.44 7.85
N GLY A 528 -9.56 20.87 8.45
CA GLY A 528 -10.80 21.22 7.74
C GLY A 528 -11.69 20.02 7.37
N TRP A 529 -12.42 20.18 6.27
CA TRP A 529 -13.29 19.14 5.69
C TRP A 529 -12.61 17.78 5.42
N PRO A 530 -11.30 17.66 5.12
CA PRO A 530 -10.61 16.38 4.98
C PRO A 530 -10.81 15.44 6.17
N LEU A 531 -10.91 15.95 7.41
CA LEU A 531 -11.19 15.13 8.60
C LEU A 531 -12.56 14.47 8.60
N MET A 532 -13.47 14.86 7.71
CA MET A 532 -14.75 14.19 7.54
C MET A 532 -14.57 12.82 6.88
N LEU A 533 -13.48 12.59 6.14
CA LEU A 533 -13.26 11.38 5.35
C LEU A 533 -12.56 10.28 6.14
N THR A 534 -13.08 9.06 6.05
CA THR A 534 -12.59 7.95 6.86
C THR A 534 -11.18 7.51 6.49
N ASP A 535 -10.80 7.54 5.21
CA ASP A 535 -9.46 7.15 4.78
C ASP A 535 -8.39 8.18 5.20
N ILE A 536 -8.75 9.48 5.31
CA ILE A 536 -7.86 10.52 5.86
C ILE A 536 -7.74 10.36 7.38
N ARG A 537 -8.85 10.14 8.09
CA ARG A 537 -8.82 9.83 9.52
C ARG A 537 -8.01 8.56 9.81
N ALA A 538 -8.13 7.54 8.97
CA ALA A 538 -7.31 6.33 9.09
C ALA A 538 -5.81 6.62 8.89
N LEU A 539 -5.44 7.62 8.08
CA LEU A 539 -4.05 8.05 7.94
C LEU A 539 -3.56 8.79 9.19
N VAL A 540 -4.41 9.65 9.78
CA VAL A 540 -4.15 10.28 11.09
C VAL A 540 -3.99 9.21 12.18
N ASP A 541 -4.88 8.23 12.24
CA ASP A 541 -4.82 7.10 13.18
C ASP A 541 -3.50 6.33 13.07
N GLN A 542 -3.02 6.09 11.85
CA GLN A 542 -1.74 5.42 11.63
C GLN A 542 -0.58 6.22 12.20
N GLU A 543 -0.53 7.52 11.91
CA GLU A 543 0.49 8.43 12.42
C GLU A 543 0.44 8.56 13.95
N VAL A 544 -0.75 8.61 14.55
CA VAL A 544 -0.91 8.63 16.01
C VAL A 544 -0.38 7.33 16.60
N LEU A 545 -0.84 6.17 16.11
CA LEU A 545 -0.41 4.86 16.61
C LEU A 545 1.09 4.61 16.41
N ALA A 546 1.70 5.21 15.39
CA ALA A 546 3.14 5.16 15.18
C ALA A 546 3.95 5.78 16.34
N ARG A 547 3.34 6.66 17.13
CA ARG A 547 3.95 7.35 18.28
C ARG A 547 3.69 6.66 19.62
N SER A 548 2.87 5.60 19.64
CA SER A 548 2.60 4.84 20.86
C SER A 548 3.84 4.09 21.34
N ALA A 549 3.99 3.90 22.65
CA ALA A 549 5.10 3.14 23.22
C ALA A 549 4.99 1.64 22.92
N TYR A 550 3.77 1.12 22.82
CA TYR A 550 3.47 -0.25 22.42
C TYR A 550 2.23 -0.27 21.51
N PHE A 551 2.28 -1.10 20.46
CA PHE A 551 1.23 -1.21 19.45
C PHE A 551 0.70 -2.65 19.31
N SER A 552 -0.63 -2.81 19.25
CA SER A 552 -1.29 -4.06 18.85
C SER A 552 -2.09 -3.89 17.56
N GLY A 553 -1.97 -4.80 16.59
CA GLY A 553 -2.72 -4.76 15.33
C GLY A 553 -3.04 -6.16 14.77
N SER A 554 -3.56 -6.21 13.55
CA SER A 554 -3.93 -7.44 12.84
C SER A 554 -3.10 -7.65 11.57
N ALA A 555 -2.62 -8.87 11.33
CA ALA A 555 -1.80 -9.23 10.17
C ALA A 555 -2.56 -9.14 8.84
N LEU A 556 -3.90 -9.20 8.91
CA LEU A 556 -4.79 -9.11 7.75
C LEU A 556 -5.04 -7.67 7.31
N SER A 557 -4.62 -6.68 8.10
CA SER A 557 -4.86 -5.27 7.80
C SER A 557 -3.63 -4.59 7.23
N SER A 558 -3.78 -4.03 6.02
CA SER A 558 -2.79 -3.15 5.42
C SER A 558 -2.52 -1.89 6.25
N VAL A 559 -3.47 -1.44 7.08
CA VAL A 559 -3.30 -0.33 8.03
C VAL A 559 -2.20 -0.65 9.05
N ALA A 560 -2.18 -1.88 9.56
CA ALA A 560 -1.20 -2.29 10.57
C ALA A 560 0.22 -2.27 10.02
N GLY A 561 0.41 -2.65 8.75
CA GLY A 561 1.71 -2.56 8.09
C GLY A 561 2.20 -1.12 7.92
N GLY A 562 1.30 -0.19 7.58
CA GLY A 562 1.61 1.23 7.57
C GLY A 562 2.05 1.77 8.93
N ILE A 563 1.38 1.36 10.01
CA ILE A 563 1.78 1.71 11.38
C ILE A 563 3.18 1.18 11.67
N ILE A 564 3.47 -0.09 11.36
CA ILE A 564 4.80 -0.68 11.59
C ILE A 564 5.89 0.09 10.85
N ASN A 565 5.66 0.46 9.58
CA ASN A 565 6.60 1.28 8.81
C ASN A 565 6.86 2.63 9.50
N MET A 566 5.81 3.36 9.86
CA MET A 566 5.93 4.66 10.54
C MET A 566 6.59 4.54 11.93
N ARG A 567 6.32 3.45 12.68
CA ARG A 567 7.00 3.15 13.95
C ARG A 567 8.51 2.95 13.74
N ALA A 568 8.88 2.19 12.71
CA ALA A 568 10.27 1.92 12.39
C ALA A 568 11.01 3.20 11.98
N ALA A 569 10.41 4.04 11.13
CA ALA A 569 10.95 5.35 10.77
C ALA A 569 11.13 6.29 11.98
N ARG A 570 10.37 6.08 13.06
CA ARG A 570 10.45 6.82 14.33
C ARG A 570 11.38 6.17 15.36
N GLY A 571 12.15 5.15 14.98
CA GLY A 571 13.11 4.50 15.87
C GLY A 571 12.47 3.72 17.02
N ALA A 572 11.21 3.31 16.89
CA ALA A 572 10.55 2.48 17.89
C ALA A 572 11.28 1.14 18.07
N ASP A 573 11.23 0.58 19.28
CA ASP A 573 11.78 -0.75 19.54
C ASP A 573 10.98 -1.83 18.80
N ARG A 574 11.67 -2.69 18.05
CA ARG A 574 11.02 -3.72 17.22
C ARG A 574 10.16 -4.72 18.01
N ARG A 575 10.40 -4.85 19.33
CA ARG A 575 9.66 -5.74 20.24
C ARG A 575 8.39 -5.10 20.81
N THR A 576 8.13 -3.82 20.49
CA THR A 576 6.97 -3.07 20.99
C THR A 576 5.79 -3.04 20.02
N ALA A 577 5.78 -3.95 19.04
CA ALA A 577 4.65 -4.16 18.14
C ALA A 577 4.24 -5.63 18.18
N TYR A 578 2.96 -5.87 18.45
CA TYR A 578 2.35 -7.19 18.32
C TYR A 578 1.31 -7.17 17.20
N ILE A 579 1.43 -8.10 16.29
CA ILE A 579 0.47 -8.28 15.20
C ILE A 579 -0.13 -9.67 15.31
N ASP A 580 -1.44 -9.70 15.49
CA ASP A 580 -2.22 -10.94 15.56
C ASP A 580 -2.29 -11.64 14.20
#